data_AF-A0A7M2WV18-F1
#
_entry.id   AF-A0A7M2WV18-F1
#
_cell.length_a   1.000
_cell.length_b   1.000
_cell.length_c   1.000
_cell.angle_alpha   90.00
_cell.angle_beta   90.00
_cell.angle_gamma   90.00
#
_symmetry.space_group_name_H-M   'P 1'
#
loop_
_entity.id
_entity.type
_entity.pdbx_description
1 polymer ?
#
loop_
_entity_poly.entity_id
_entity_poly.type
_entity_poly.pdbx_seq_one_letter_code
_entity_poly.pdbx_strand_id
1 'polypeptide(L)'
;MPEGRRESRCPRCGELVLPAVRKLCAVCGHDITHAKRVRDDNEYYCHDCWADKLAARGEEPGYVCNTCRSLYPSDQVYQDGDDIICRTCFADRNLDPNALLEVASHAGDDAPVVYAQTELSNAGKSTLPWGLISLAIGLLVALVGVLVFLSLH
;
A
#
# COMPACT_ATOMS: atom_id res chain seq x y z
N MET A 1 -0.45 41.28 -2.14
CA MET A 1 -1.84 40.81 -1.95
C MET A 1 -2.11 39.79 -3.05
N PRO A 2 -2.43 38.51 -2.79
CA PRO A 2 -2.72 37.58 -3.86
C PRO A 2 -4.15 37.84 -4.38
N GLU A 3 -4.26 38.05 -5.69
CA GLU A 3 -5.47 38.41 -6.42
C GLU A 3 -6.50 37.27 -6.42
N GLY A 4 -7.77 37.68 -6.53
CA GLY A 4 -9.00 36.89 -6.32
C GLY A 4 -8.99 35.46 -6.84
N ARG A 5 -9.27 34.52 -5.93
CA ARG A 5 -9.82 33.20 -6.25
C ARG A 5 -11.11 33.43 -7.05
N ARG A 6 -11.06 33.28 -8.38
CA ARG A 6 -12.27 33.21 -9.21
C ARG A 6 -13.03 31.96 -8.76
N GLU A 7 -14.16 32.17 -8.09
CA GLU A 7 -15.07 31.11 -7.69
C GLU A 7 -15.44 30.28 -8.93
N SER A 8 -15.14 28.98 -8.89
CA SER A 8 -15.52 28.07 -9.96
C SER A 8 -16.93 27.58 -9.68
N ARG A 9 -17.83 27.57 -10.67
CA ARG A 9 -19.21 27.07 -10.52
C ARG A 9 -19.41 25.88 -11.44
N CYS A 10 -20.17 24.89 -10.98
CA CYS A 10 -20.53 23.74 -11.81
C CYS A 10 -21.43 24.21 -12.96
N PRO A 11 -21.09 23.94 -14.24
CA PRO A 11 -21.90 24.38 -15.38
C PRO A 11 -23.27 23.70 -15.44
N ARG A 12 -23.46 22.59 -14.70
CA ARG A 12 -24.70 21.81 -14.71
C ARG A 12 -25.73 22.27 -13.68
N CYS A 13 -25.30 22.64 -12.48
CA CYS A 13 -26.21 22.98 -11.37
C CYS A 13 -25.98 24.37 -10.76
N GLY A 14 -24.91 25.09 -11.15
CA GLY A 14 -24.61 26.43 -10.63
C GLY A 14 -24.03 26.46 -9.22
N GLU A 15 -23.91 25.30 -8.57
CA GLU A 15 -23.31 25.11 -7.24
C GLU A 15 -21.85 25.58 -7.24
N LEU A 16 -21.43 26.16 -6.12
CA LEU A 16 -20.08 26.65 -5.91
C LEU A 16 -19.11 25.46 -5.79
N VAL A 17 -18.17 25.36 -6.72
CA VAL A 17 -17.11 24.35 -6.71
C VAL A 17 -15.88 25.01 -6.11
N LEU A 18 -15.54 24.62 -4.88
CA LEU A 18 -14.27 25.00 -4.27
C LEU A 18 -13.15 24.50 -5.19
N PRO A 19 -12.29 25.39 -5.72
CA PRO A 19 -11.19 24.95 -6.56
C PRO A 19 -10.34 23.99 -5.73
N ALA A 20 -10.06 22.81 -6.30
CA ALA A 20 -9.25 21.80 -5.63
C ALA A 20 -7.97 22.47 -5.11
N VAL A 21 -7.73 22.34 -3.81
CA VAL A 21 -6.51 22.88 -3.19
C VAL A 21 -5.34 22.21 -3.89
N ARG A 22 -4.50 23.03 -4.54
CA ARG A 22 -3.32 22.52 -5.25
C ARG A 22 -2.45 21.75 -4.28
N LYS A 23 -2.17 20.49 -4.58
CA LYS A 23 -1.25 19.65 -3.82
C LYS A 23 0.12 19.77 -4.48
N LEU A 24 1.10 20.30 -3.75
CA LEU A 24 2.47 20.45 -4.23
C LEU A 24 3.38 19.42 -3.57
N CYS A 25 4.39 18.94 -4.29
CA CYS A 25 5.42 18.11 -3.71
C CYS A 25 6.26 18.93 -2.71
N ALA A 26 6.46 18.41 -1.50
CA ALA A 26 7.24 19.07 -0.45
C ALA A 26 8.73 19.26 -0.81
N VAL A 27 9.26 18.44 -1.72
CA VAL A 27 10.68 18.47 -2.12
C VAL A 27 10.91 19.37 -3.33
N CYS A 28 10.23 19.09 -4.46
CA CYS A 28 10.48 19.79 -5.72
C CYS A 28 9.48 20.91 -6.05
N GLY A 29 8.39 21.05 -5.28
CA GLY A 29 7.35 22.06 -5.52
C GLY A 29 6.46 21.80 -6.74
N HIS A 30 6.62 20.67 -7.44
CA HIS A 30 5.79 20.32 -8.60
C HIS A 30 4.32 20.09 -8.19
N ASP A 31 3.38 20.48 -9.06
CA ASP A 31 1.96 20.26 -8.85
C ASP A 31 1.60 18.78 -9.06
N ILE A 32 1.17 18.13 -7.99
CA ILE A 32 0.82 16.71 -7.92
C ILE A 32 -0.66 16.49 -7.59
N THR A 33 -1.50 17.49 -7.87
CA THR A 33 -2.95 17.42 -7.60
C THR A 33 -3.62 16.26 -8.34
N HIS A 34 -3.17 15.97 -9.56
CA HIS A 34 -3.71 14.92 -10.42
C HIS A 34 -2.68 13.83 -10.78
N ALA A 35 -1.53 13.83 -10.11
CA ALA A 35 -0.46 12.87 -10.35
C ALA A 35 -0.36 11.87 -9.20
N LYS A 36 0.34 10.76 -9.47
CA LYS A 36 0.62 9.75 -8.46
C LYS A 36 1.42 10.36 -7.30
N ARG A 37 0.90 10.26 -6.07
CA ARG A 37 1.52 10.86 -4.88
C ARG A 37 1.51 9.95 -3.67
N VAL A 38 2.49 10.14 -2.79
CA VAL A 38 2.56 9.52 -1.47
C VAL A 38 2.37 10.59 -0.41
N ARG A 39 1.62 10.27 0.65
CA ARG A 39 1.47 11.13 1.84
C ARG A 39 2.28 10.54 2.98
N ASP A 40 3.18 11.35 3.54
CA ASP A 40 4.04 11.00 4.67
C ASP A 40 4.02 12.18 5.66
N ASP A 41 3.64 11.94 6.92
CA ASP A 41 3.52 12.97 7.97
C ASP A 41 2.87 14.30 7.53
N ASN A 42 1.71 14.22 6.86
CA ASN A 42 0.95 15.36 6.30
C ASN A 42 1.55 16.06 5.08
N GLU A 43 2.73 15.67 4.62
CA GLU A 43 3.33 16.19 3.40
C GLU A 43 3.03 15.28 2.22
N TYR A 44 2.99 15.87 1.03
CA TYR A 44 2.81 15.14 -0.22
C TYR A 44 4.12 15.09 -0.99
N TYR A 45 4.42 13.92 -1.55
CA TYR A 45 5.62 13.67 -2.33
C TYR A 45 5.23 13.16 -3.71
N CYS A 46 5.91 13.65 -4.76
CA CYS A 46 5.84 13.02 -6.07
C CYS A 46 6.55 11.67 -6.02
N HIS A 47 6.28 10.81 -7.01
CA HIS A 47 6.90 9.50 -7.14
C HIS A 47 8.43 9.55 -7.03
N ASP A 48 9.07 10.46 -7.77
CA ASP A 48 10.52 10.50 -7.90
C ASP A 48 11.18 10.97 -6.60
N CYS A 49 10.69 12.07 -6.00
CA CYS A 49 11.21 12.54 -4.71
C CYS A 49 10.94 11.55 -3.56
N TRP A 50 9.85 10.78 -3.64
CA TRP A 50 9.60 9.71 -2.67
C TRP A 50 10.57 8.54 -2.86
N ALA A 51 10.83 8.13 -4.11
CA ALA A 51 11.80 7.10 -4.42
C ALA A 51 13.21 7.49 -3.97
N ASP A 52 13.62 8.75 -4.19
CA ASP A 52 14.91 9.27 -3.72
C ASP A 52 15.01 9.25 -2.19
N LYS A 53 13.92 9.63 -1.48
CA LYS A 53 13.85 9.60 -0.02
C LYS A 53 14.00 8.18 0.54
N LEU A 54 13.41 7.18 -0.13
CA LEU A 54 13.54 5.77 0.24
C LEU A 54 14.92 5.20 -0.10
N ALA A 55 15.46 5.53 -1.27
CA ALA A 55 16.80 5.14 -1.67
C ALA A 55 17.85 5.64 -0.67
N ALA A 56 17.71 6.86 -0.15
CA ALA A 56 18.56 7.41 0.91
C ALA A 56 18.50 6.61 2.23
N ARG A 57 17.41 5.87 2.48
CA ARG A 57 17.25 4.96 3.62
C ARG A 57 17.66 3.51 3.31
N GLY A 58 18.02 3.21 2.07
CA GLY A 58 18.29 1.83 1.62
C GLY A 58 17.01 0.98 1.50
N GLU A 59 15.85 1.62 1.34
CA GLU A 59 14.56 0.96 1.17
C GLU A 59 14.13 0.99 -0.31
N GLU A 60 13.43 -0.05 -0.75
CA GLU A 60 12.84 -0.07 -2.10
C GLU A 60 11.55 0.76 -2.16
N PRO A 61 11.31 1.53 -3.25
CA PRO A 61 10.09 2.30 -3.44
C PRO A 61 8.86 1.40 -3.53
N GLY A 62 8.10 1.36 -2.44
CA GLY A 62 6.88 0.60 -2.32
C GLY A 62 5.67 1.46 -1.94
N TYR A 63 4.50 1.00 -2.38
CA TYR A 63 3.20 1.60 -2.16
C TYR A 63 2.34 0.63 -1.36
N VAL A 64 1.80 1.09 -0.23
CA VAL A 64 0.92 0.26 0.61
C VAL A 64 -0.50 0.35 0.10
N CYS A 65 -1.10 -0.78 -0.25
CA CYS A 65 -2.51 -0.84 -0.63
C CYS A 65 -3.39 -0.54 0.59
N ASN A 66 -4.35 0.39 0.46
CA ASN A 66 -5.27 0.77 1.53
C ASN A 66 -6.21 -0.39 1.92
N THR A 67 -6.51 -1.29 0.98
CA THR A 67 -7.42 -2.43 1.19
C THR A 67 -6.72 -3.64 1.82
N CYS A 68 -5.69 -4.19 1.17
CA CYS A 68 -5.03 -5.42 1.65
C CYS A 68 -3.78 -5.17 2.49
N ARG A 69 -3.32 -3.92 2.62
CA ARG A 69 -2.15 -3.49 3.41
C ARG A 69 -0.80 -4.09 2.96
N SER A 70 -0.75 -4.77 1.83
CA SER A 70 0.50 -5.27 1.24
C SER A 70 1.25 -4.17 0.48
N LEU A 71 2.58 -4.32 0.39
CA LEU A 71 3.48 -3.42 -0.33
C LEU A 71 3.58 -3.84 -1.80
N TYR A 72 3.43 -2.89 -2.71
CA TYR A 72 3.49 -3.12 -4.15
C TYR A 72 4.38 -2.08 -4.85
N PRO A 73 4.98 -2.44 -6.00
CA PRO A 73 5.68 -1.48 -6.84
C PRO A 73 4.70 -0.51 -7.51
N SER A 74 5.26 0.57 -8.07
CA SER A 74 4.47 1.68 -8.61
C SER A 74 3.53 1.28 -9.76
N ASP A 75 3.93 0.34 -10.59
CA ASP A 75 3.20 -0.17 -11.75
C ASP A 75 2.01 -1.11 -11.38
N GLN A 76 1.94 -1.55 -10.13
CA GLN A 76 0.92 -2.47 -9.62
C GLN A 76 -0.15 -1.82 -8.73
N VAL A 77 -0.11 -0.50 -8.58
CA VAL A 77 -1.10 0.24 -7.78
C VAL A 77 -1.73 1.38 -8.57
N TYR A 78 -3.00 1.63 -8.29
CA TYR A 78 -3.78 2.75 -8.78
C TYR A 78 -3.99 3.77 -7.67
N GLN A 79 -4.17 5.03 -8.06
CA GLN A 79 -4.59 6.09 -7.14
C GLN A 79 -6.10 6.30 -7.28
N ASP A 80 -6.84 6.07 -6.21
CA ASP A 80 -8.28 6.30 -6.10
C ASP A 80 -8.53 7.42 -5.07
N GLY A 81 -8.69 8.65 -5.56
CA GLY A 81 -8.79 9.84 -4.71
C GLY A 81 -7.50 10.11 -3.93
N ASP A 82 -7.55 9.88 -2.61
CA ASP A 82 -6.40 9.99 -1.70
C ASP A 82 -5.81 8.64 -1.29
N ASP A 83 -6.44 7.54 -1.70
CA ASP A 83 -6.00 6.19 -1.38
C ASP A 83 -5.18 5.57 -2.52
N ILE A 84 -4.30 4.67 -2.14
CA ILE A 84 -3.51 3.82 -3.04
C ILE A 84 -4.09 2.41 -2.96
N ILE A 85 -4.40 1.80 -4.11
CA ILE A 85 -5.06 0.49 -4.16
C ILE A 85 -4.32 -0.40 -5.16
N CYS A 86 -4.05 -1.66 -4.80
CA CYS A 86 -3.41 -2.60 -5.71
C CYS A 86 -4.36 -3.01 -6.84
N ARG A 87 -3.79 -3.52 -7.95
CA ARG A 87 -4.56 -3.93 -9.13
C ARG A 87 -5.67 -4.93 -8.82
N THR A 88 -5.41 -5.90 -7.95
CA THR A 88 -6.40 -6.91 -7.54
C THR A 88 -7.56 -6.27 -6.78
N CYS A 89 -7.28 -5.53 -5.70
CA CYS A 89 -8.33 -4.89 -4.91
C CYS A 89 -9.10 -3.82 -5.72
N PHE A 90 -8.45 -3.18 -6.68
CA PHE A 90 -9.13 -2.25 -7.58
C PHE A 90 -10.10 -2.98 -8.52
N ALA A 91 -9.68 -4.11 -9.09
CA ALA A 91 -10.56 -4.94 -9.92
C ALA A 91 -11.76 -5.45 -9.11
N ASP A 92 -11.53 -5.94 -7.89
CA ASP A 92 -12.59 -6.44 -7.00
C ASP A 92 -13.61 -5.35 -6.62
N ARG A 93 -13.15 -4.11 -6.37
CA ARG A 93 -14.05 -2.98 -6.06
C ARG A 93 -14.89 -2.54 -7.25
N ASN A 94 -14.41 -2.74 -8.47
CA ASN A 94 -15.06 -2.27 -9.68
C ASN A 94 -15.95 -3.35 -10.33
N LEU A 95 -16.13 -4.50 -9.67
CA LEU A 95 -17.16 -5.46 -10.06
C LEU A 95 -18.53 -4.86 -9.74
N ASP A 96 -19.30 -4.60 -10.79
CA ASP A 96 -20.69 -4.17 -10.67
C ASP A 96 -21.50 -5.28 -9.96
N PRO A 97 -22.12 -5.01 -8.80
CA PRO A 97 -22.96 -5.99 -8.12
C PRO A 97 -24.07 -6.55 -9.01
N ASN A 98 -24.58 -5.75 -9.96
CA ASN A 98 -25.60 -6.22 -10.91
C ASN A 98 -25.01 -7.17 -11.96
N ALA A 99 -23.81 -6.91 -12.46
CA ALA A 99 -23.11 -7.83 -13.35
C ALA A 99 -22.81 -9.17 -12.66
N LEU A 100 -22.46 -9.15 -11.37
CA LEU A 100 -22.30 -10.38 -10.57
C LEU A 100 -23.62 -11.15 -10.39
N LEU A 101 -24.73 -10.44 -10.15
CA LEU A 101 -26.06 -11.04 -10.07
C LEU A 101 -26.52 -11.64 -11.41
N GLU A 102 -26.27 -10.95 -12.52
CA GLU A 102 -26.60 -11.46 -13.85
C GLU A 102 -25.83 -12.74 -14.16
N VAL A 103 -24.51 -12.79 -13.94
CA VAL A 103 -23.72 -14.02 -14.13
C VAL A 103 -24.21 -15.16 -13.24
N ALA A 104 -24.55 -14.87 -11.98
CA ALA A 104 -25.10 -15.87 -11.07
C ALA A 104 -26.48 -16.40 -11.53
N SER A 105 -27.34 -15.53 -12.07
CA SER A 105 -28.66 -15.93 -12.59
C SER A 105 -28.58 -16.83 -13.83
N HIS A 106 -27.53 -16.69 -14.66
CA HIS A 106 -27.31 -17.53 -15.83
C HIS A 106 -26.62 -18.88 -15.50
N ALA A 107 -26.06 -19.03 -14.29
CA ALA A 107 -25.45 -20.27 -13.83
C ALA A 107 -26.45 -21.25 -13.17
N GLY A 108 -27.74 -20.89 -13.16
CA GLY A 108 -28.76 -21.50 -12.29
C GLY A 108 -29.37 -22.83 -12.73
N ASP A 109 -29.11 -23.38 -13.92
CA ASP A 109 -29.98 -24.46 -14.41
C ASP A 109 -29.40 -25.89 -14.46
N ASP A 110 -28.09 -26.17 -14.36
CA ASP A 110 -27.63 -27.58 -14.47
C ASP A 110 -26.33 -27.98 -13.73
N ALA A 111 -25.70 -27.11 -12.95
CA ALA A 111 -24.45 -27.48 -12.26
C ALA A 111 -24.70 -27.96 -10.82
N PRO A 112 -24.31 -29.19 -10.43
CA PRO A 112 -24.30 -29.57 -9.02
C PRO A 112 -23.39 -28.60 -8.27
N VAL A 113 -23.93 -27.98 -7.21
CA VAL A 113 -23.21 -27.06 -6.34
C VAL A 113 -22.12 -27.83 -5.60
N VAL A 114 -20.97 -28.01 -6.26
CA VAL A 114 -19.73 -28.44 -5.61
C VAL A 114 -19.20 -27.19 -4.93
N TYR A 115 -19.45 -27.07 -3.64
CA TYR A 115 -18.75 -26.13 -2.78
C TYR A 115 -17.26 -26.50 -2.80
N ALA A 116 -16.51 -25.98 -3.78
CA ALA A 116 -15.07 -25.93 -3.69
C ALA A 116 -14.76 -24.95 -2.56
N GLN A 117 -14.50 -25.49 -1.37
CA GLN A 117 -13.87 -24.75 -0.29
C GLN A 117 -12.59 -24.18 -0.88
N THR A 118 -12.61 -22.88 -1.15
CA THR A 118 -11.38 -22.15 -1.47
C THR A 118 -10.62 -22.13 -0.17
N GLU A 119 -9.72 -23.10 -0.01
CA GLU A 119 -8.77 -23.07 1.09
C GLU A 119 -8.07 -21.72 1.01
N LEU A 120 -8.28 -20.90 2.04
CA LEU A 120 -7.47 -19.72 2.27
C LEU A 120 -6.03 -20.21 2.28
N SER A 121 -5.32 -20.00 1.18
CA SER A 121 -3.87 -20.06 1.11
C SER A 121 -3.37 -19.01 2.08
N ASN A 122 -3.13 -19.47 3.32
CA ASN A 122 -2.50 -18.73 4.38
C ASN A 122 -1.26 -18.05 3.78
N ALA A 123 -1.33 -16.73 3.76
CA ALA A 123 -0.22 -15.84 3.47
C ALA A 123 1.01 -16.36 4.22
N GLY A 124 2.10 -16.50 3.46
CA GLY A 124 3.38 -17.04 3.91
C GLY A 124 3.77 -16.52 5.29
N LYS A 125 3.59 -17.39 6.29
CA LYS A 125 4.35 -17.29 7.52
C LYS A 125 5.74 -17.77 7.16
N SER A 126 6.63 -16.85 6.84
CA SER A 126 8.06 -17.10 6.72
C SER A 126 8.52 -17.75 8.03
N THR A 127 8.59 -19.07 8.02
CA THR A 127 9.21 -19.90 9.05
C THR A 127 10.70 -19.64 8.99
N LEU A 128 11.13 -18.55 9.62
CA LEU A 128 12.53 -18.44 10.02
C LEU A 128 12.84 -19.68 10.88
N PRO A 129 13.89 -20.46 10.55
CA PRO A 129 14.21 -21.68 11.26
C PRO A 129 14.66 -21.30 12.67
N TRP A 130 13.75 -21.38 13.64
CA TRP A 130 14.01 -21.17 15.06
C TRP A 130 15.24 -21.97 15.56
N GLY A 131 15.60 -23.07 14.89
CA GLY A 131 16.81 -23.84 15.17
C GLY A 131 18.13 -23.05 15.02
N LEU A 132 18.22 -22.08 14.11
CA LEU A 132 19.44 -21.28 13.94
C LEU A 132 19.58 -20.19 15.03
N ILE A 133 18.45 -19.64 15.49
CA ILE A 133 18.42 -18.64 16.56
C ILE A 133 18.86 -19.29 17.89
N SER A 134 18.39 -20.50 18.20
CA SER A 134 18.78 -21.22 19.41
C SER A 134 20.28 -21.59 19.45
N LEU A 135 20.87 -21.98 18.31
CA LEU A 135 22.30 -22.25 18.21
C LEU A 135 23.15 -20.99 18.40
N ALA A 136 22.73 -19.86 17.82
CA ALA A 136 23.43 -18.59 17.98
C ALA A 136 23.42 -18.10 19.43
N ILE A 137 22.29 -18.20 20.13
CA ILE A 137 22.18 -17.82 21.54
C ILE A 137 23.02 -18.75 22.43
N GLY A 138 22.99 -20.06 22.18
CA GLY A 138 23.80 -21.03 22.93
C GLY A 138 25.31 -20.76 22.82
N LEU A 139 25.80 -20.45 21.61
CA LEU A 139 27.21 -20.14 21.38
C LEU A 139 27.65 -18.85 22.10
N LEU A 140 26.77 -17.84 22.11
CA LEU A 140 27.03 -16.55 22.75
C LEU A 140 27.13 -16.69 24.27
N VAL A 141 26.23 -17.46 24.90
CA VAL A 141 26.28 -17.75 26.34
C VAL A 141 27.54 -18.54 26.70
N ALA A 142 27.95 -19.52 25.88
CA ALA A 142 29.18 -20.28 26.11
C ALA A 142 30.44 -19.39 26.03
N LEU A 143 30.52 -18.50 25.03
CA LEU A 143 31.64 -17.56 24.87
C LEU A 143 31.73 -16.58 26.05
N VAL A 144 30.60 -16.02 26.50
CA VAL A 144 30.57 -15.14 27.68
C VAL A 144 30.99 -15.90 28.93
N GLY A 145 30.53 -17.13 29.12
CA GLY A 145 30.93 -17.98 30.24
C GLY A 145 32.44 -18.23 30.29
N VAL A 146 33.05 -18.56 29.15
CA VAL A 146 34.51 -18.78 29.04
C VAL A 146 35.30 -17.51 29.31
N LEU A 147 34.86 -16.35 28.80
CA LEU A 147 35.51 -15.06 29.04
C LEU A 147 35.47 -14.66 30.52
N VAL A 148 34.34 -14.87 31.20
CA VAL A 148 34.21 -14.62 32.64
C VAL A 148 35.11 -15.55 33.43
N PHE A 149 35.19 -16.84 33.07
CA PHE A 149 36.02 -17.81 33.78
C PHE A 149 37.53 -17.51 33.64
N LEU A 150 37.97 -17.08 32.45
CA LEU A 150 39.33 -16.62 32.19
C LEU A 150 39.69 -15.32 32.92
N SER A 151 38.70 -14.51 33.29
CA SER A 151 38.92 -13.26 34.04
C SER A 151 39.02 -13.47 35.56
N LEU A 152 38.67 -14.66 36.06
CA LEU A 152 38.69 -15.01 37.48
C LEU A 152 39.92 -15.83 37.91
N HIS A 153 40.76 -16.27 36.97
CA HIS A 153 42.03 -16.97 37.22
C HIS A 153 43.20 -16.10 36.79
#